data_AF-A0A3C1S2H5-F1
#
_entry.id   AF-A0A3C1S2H5-F1
#
_cell.length_a   1.000
_cell.length_b   1.000
_cell.length_c   1.000
_cell.angle_alpha   90.00
_cell.angle_beta   90.00
_cell.angle_gamma   90.00
#
_symmetry.space_group_name_H-M   'P 1'
#
loop_
_entity.id
_entity.type
_entity.pdbx_description
1 polymer ?
#
loop_
_entity_poly.entity_id
_entity_poly.type
_entity_poly.pdbx_seq_one_letter_code
_entity_poly.pdbx_strand_id
1 'polypeptide(L)'
;PPDIIHEAAGHAPIIANPEYAEYLRRFGEIGSKAISSSKDYEMYEAIRLLSILKENPNSKPNEVNEANEKVAWLQNNLGELSEMAKIRNLHWWTVEYGLIGTLENPKIYGAGLLSSIGESKWCLQEEVKKRLYTIEAAEVSFDITKPQPQLFVTPDFANLSLVLEQFANKMGVRSGGYEGIKKLIDSKNLGTIELSTGIQISGVFTNIISDEHNHPLYIQTKGPTALANR
;
A
#
# COMPACT_ATOMS: atom_id res chain seq x y z
N PRO A 1 -14.47 -11.65 3.13
CA PRO A 1 -14.23 -10.42 3.93
C PRO A 1 -13.49 -10.81 5.20
N PRO A 2 -12.58 -9.97 5.72
CA PRO A 2 -11.90 -10.25 6.99
C PRO A 2 -12.93 -10.28 8.12
N ASP A 3 -12.99 -11.40 8.82
CA ASP A 3 -13.87 -11.61 9.97
C ASP A 3 -13.03 -11.81 11.25
N ILE A 4 -13.68 -12.04 12.38
CA ILE A 4 -12.98 -12.27 13.66
C ILE A 4 -12.02 -13.47 13.60
N ILE A 5 -12.29 -14.46 12.74
CA ILE A 5 -11.42 -15.62 12.55
C ILE A 5 -10.16 -15.22 11.80
N HIS A 6 -10.28 -14.38 10.75
CA HIS A 6 -9.12 -13.82 10.05
C HIS A 6 -8.20 -13.04 11.00
N GLU A 7 -8.77 -12.18 11.84
CA GLU A 7 -7.99 -11.40 12.81
C GLU A 7 -7.34 -12.28 13.88
N ALA A 8 -8.11 -13.20 14.48
CA ALA A 8 -7.65 -14.01 15.60
C ALA A 8 -6.71 -15.16 15.20
N ALA A 9 -6.91 -15.78 14.03
CA ALA A 9 -6.10 -16.90 13.56
C ALA A 9 -4.96 -16.46 12.62
N GLY A 10 -5.12 -15.34 11.91
CA GLY A 10 -4.13 -14.81 10.98
C GLY A 10 -3.17 -13.82 11.62
N HIS A 11 -3.68 -12.65 12.00
CA HIS A 11 -2.84 -11.54 12.49
C HIS A 11 -2.37 -11.74 13.94
N ALA A 12 -3.28 -12.04 14.85
CA ALA A 12 -3.02 -12.05 16.29
C ALA A 12 -1.84 -12.96 16.73
N PRO A 13 -1.65 -14.18 16.18
CA PRO A 13 -0.58 -15.07 16.64
C PRO A 13 0.83 -14.54 16.37
N ILE A 14 1.02 -13.78 15.28
CA ILE A 14 2.35 -13.34 14.83
C ILE A 14 2.73 -12.00 15.46
N ILE A 15 1.75 -11.18 15.84
CA ILE A 15 1.98 -9.91 16.56
C ILE A 15 2.72 -10.13 17.88
N ALA A 16 2.65 -11.32 18.48
CA ALA A 16 3.44 -11.65 19.67
C ALA A 16 4.96 -11.66 19.42
N ASN A 17 5.41 -11.77 18.16
CA ASN A 17 6.82 -11.65 17.80
C ASN A 17 7.25 -10.16 17.84
N PRO A 18 8.25 -9.77 18.65
CA PRO A 18 8.65 -8.37 18.78
C PRO A 18 9.17 -7.72 17.49
N GLU A 19 9.89 -8.46 16.65
CA GLU A 19 10.41 -7.93 15.39
C GLU A 19 9.28 -7.66 14.40
N TYR A 20 8.31 -8.57 14.32
CA TYR A 20 7.13 -8.39 13.46
C TYR A 20 6.22 -7.25 13.97
N ALA A 21 6.01 -7.15 15.28
CA ALA A 21 5.25 -6.06 15.88
C ALA A 21 5.88 -4.69 15.59
N GLU A 22 7.22 -4.60 15.71
CA GLU A 22 7.96 -3.38 15.38
C GLU A 22 7.88 -3.06 13.87
N TYR A 23 7.98 -4.08 13.01
CA TYR A 23 7.74 -3.94 11.58
C TYR A 23 6.35 -3.34 11.31
N LEU A 24 5.28 -3.90 11.88
CA LEU A 24 3.92 -3.40 11.70
C LEU A 24 3.74 -1.96 12.20
N ARG A 25 4.31 -1.63 13.36
CA ARG A 25 4.29 -0.27 13.90
C ARG A 25 4.94 0.69 12.92
N ARG A 26 6.12 0.33 12.41
CA ARG A 26 6.87 1.15 11.46
C ARG A 26 6.17 1.26 10.12
N PHE A 27 5.54 0.18 9.66
CA PHE A 27 4.73 0.13 8.46
C PHE A 27 3.57 1.12 8.55
N GLY A 28 2.84 1.14 9.66
CA GLY A 28 1.75 2.11 9.90
C GLY A 28 2.24 3.55 9.90
N GLU A 29 3.39 3.82 10.55
CA GLU A 29 3.99 5.16 10.56
C GLU A 29 4.34 5.64 9.14
N ILE A 30 4.98 4.78 8.34
CA ILE A 30 5.38 5.10 6.96
C ILE A 30 4.13 5.24 6.07
N GLY A 31 3.18 4.31 6.17
CA GLY A 31 1.95 4.32 5.39
C GLY A 31 1.10 5.57 5.65
N SER A 32 1.07 6.07 6.90
CA SER A 32 0.36 7.31 7.25
C SER A 32 0.91 8.56 6.55
N LYS A 33 2.17 8.49 6.07
CA LYS A 33 2.87 9.58 5.38
C LYS A 33 2.93 9.39 3.86
N ALA A 34 2.39 8.29 3.35
CA ALA A 34 2.43 7.99 1.91
C ALA A 34 1.47 8.88 1.14
N ILE A 35 1.97 9.48 0.05
CA ILE A 35 1.16 10.33 -0.81
C ILE A 35 0.26 9.44 -1.68
N SER A 36 -1.06 9.62 -1.55
CA SER A 36 -2.06 8.99 -2.41
C SER A 36 -2.28 9.81 -3.68
N SER A 37 -2.60 9.14 -4.78
CA SER A 37 -3.13 9.78 -5.98
C SER A 37 -4.66 9.94 -5.88
N SER A 38 -5.24 10.79 -6.72
CA SER A 38 -6.70 10.89 -6.82
C SER A 38 -7.36 9.56 -7.21
N LYS A 39 -6.68 8.74 -8.03
CA LYS A 39 -7.18 7.44 -8.47
C LYS A 39 -7.20 6.39 -7.36
N ASP A 40 -6.30 6.49 -6.39
CA ASP A 40 -6.31 5.57 -5.24
C ASP A 40 -7.55 5.77 -4.38
N TYR A 41 -8.00 7.02 -4.26
CA TYR A 41 -9.25 7.33 -3.57
C TYR A 41 -10.47 6.75 -4.31
N GLU A 42 -10.50 6.88 -5.63
CA GLU A 42 -11.55 6.27 -6.45
C GLU A 42 -11.56 4.73 -6.32
N MET A 43 -10.38 4.12 -6.33
CA MET A 43 -10.21 2.68 -6.09
C MET A 43 -10.69 2.26 -4.71
N TYR A 44 -10.29 2.99 -3.66
CA TYR A 44 -10.72 2.74 -2.29
C TYR A 44 -12.24 2.77 -2.15
N GLU A 45 -12.89 3.82 -2.67
CA GLU A 45 -14.35 3.93 -2.61
C GLU A 45 -15.06 2.84 -3.40
N ALA A 46 -14.51 2.41 -4.54
CA ALA A 46 -15.06 1.31 -5.32
C ALA A 46 -14.97 -0.03 -4.58
N ILE A 47 -13.81 -0.33 -3.96
CA ILE A 47 -13.64 -1.54 -3.14
C ILE A 47 -14.55 -1.49 -1.91
N ARG A 48 -14.64 -0.36 -1.23
CA ARG A 48 -15.51 -0.17 -0.06
C ARG A 48 -16.97 -0.43 -0.41
N LEU A 49 -17.45 0.13 -1.53
CA LEU A 49 -18.80 -0.11 -2.02
C LEU A 49 -19.04 -1.60 -2.33
N LEU A 50 -18.08 -2.24 -3.01
CA LEU A 50 -18.18 -3.65 -3.34
C LEU A 50 -18.28 -4.53 -2.09
N SER A 51 -17.47 -4.27 -1.05
CA SER A 51 -17.52 -5.00 0.21
C SER A 51 -18.88 -4.85 0.90
N ILE A 52 -19.41 -3.61 0.98
CA ILE A 52 -20.75 -3.36 1.55
C ILE A 52 -21.83 -4.15 0.81
N LEU A 53 -21.78 -4.16 -0.53
CA LEU A 53 -22.78 -4.88 -1.34
C LEU A 53 -22.65 -6.39 -1.22
N LYS A 54 -21.43 -6.94 -1.04
CA LYS A 54 -21.23 -8.39 -0.81
C LYS A 54 -21.66 -8.84 0.58
N GLU A 55 -21.54 -7.97 1.58
CA GLU A 55 -21.94 -8.27 2.96
C GLU A 55 -23.44 -8.10 3.20
N ASN A 56 -24.12 -7.27 2.39
CA ASN A 56 -25.56 -7.06 2.50
C ASN A 56 -26.35 -8.19 1.82
N PRO A 57 -27.11 -9.02 2.57
CA PRO A 57 -27.88 -10.12 2.00
C PRO A 57 -28.99 -9.68 1.04
N ASN A 58 -29.40 -8.41 1.10
CA ASN A 58 -30.48 -7.84 0.29
C ASN A 58 -29.97 -7.14 -0.98
N SER A 59 -28.65 -7.07 -1.20
CA SER A 59 -28.09 -6.43 -2.39
C SER A 59 -28.45 -7.21 -3.65
N LYS A 60 -28.78 -6.49 -4.73
CA LYS A 60 -29.15 -7.14 -5.99
C LYS A 60 -27.88 -7.69 -6.67
N PRO A 61 -27.94 -8.88 -7.29
CA PRO A 61 -26.79 -9.43 -8.03
C PRO A 61 -26.22 -8.47 -9.08
N ASN A 62 -27.08 -7.68 -9.73
CA ASN A 62 -26.65 -6.67 -10.70
C ASN A 62 -25.79 -5.56 -10.08
N GLU A 63 -26.14 -5.07 -8.89
CA GLU A 63 -25.37 -4.02 -8.20
C GLU A 63 -23.99 -4.53 -7.78
N VAL A 64 -23.91 -5.79 -7.32
CA VAL A 64 -22.66 -6.46 -6.99
C VAL A 64 -21.78 -6.63 -8.25
N ASN A 65 -22.39 -7.00 -9.39
CA ASN A 65 -21.68 -7.13 -10.66
C ASN A 65 -21.14 -5.78 -11.16
N GLU A 66 -21.96 -4.73 -11.17
CA GLU A 66 -21.54 -3.38 -11.56
C GLU A 66 -20.39 -2.86 -10.68
N ALA A 67 -20.47 -3.09 -9.36
CA ALA A 67 -19.39 -2.72 -8.44
C ALA A 67 -18.11 -3.52 -8.70
N ASN A 68 -18.20 -4.84 -8.98
CA ASN A 68 -17.04 -5.65 -9.36
C ASN A 68 -16.43 -5.15 -10.68
N GLU A 69 -17.24 -4.86 -11.70
CA GLU A 69 -16.77 -4.35 -12.99
C GLU A 69 -16.08 -3.00 -12.84
N LYS A 70 -16.61 -2.11 -11.99
CA LYS A 70 -15.98 -0.82 -11.67
C LYS A 70 -14.61 -1.00 -11.02
N VAL A 71 -14.47 -1.90 -10.06
CA VAL A 71 -13.18 -2.22 -9.43
C VAL A 71 -12.20 -2.77 -10.47
N ALA A 72 -12.62 -3.72 -11.31
CA ALA A 72 -11.78 -4.29 -12.36
C ALA A 72 -11.35 -3.24 -13.39
N TRP A 73 -12.24 -2.34 -13.78
CA TRP A 73 -11.92 -1.24 -14.69
C TRP A 73 -10.89 -0.28 -14.07
N LEU A 74 -11.10 0.15 -12.82
CA LEU A 74 -10.16 1.02 -12.13
C LEU A 74 -8.79 0.34 -11.97
N GLN A 75 -8.75 -0.97 -11.70
CA GLN A 75 -7.50 -1.73 -11.56
C GLN A 75 -6.69 -1.69 -12.86
N ASN A 76 -7.35 -1.83 -14.00
CA ASN A 76 -6.72 -1.79 -15.32
C ASN A 76 -6.34 -0.38 -15.78
N ASN A 77 -6.88 0.69 -15.15
CA ASN A 77 -6.70 2.08 -15.58
C ASN A 77 -6.00 2.98 -14.54
N LEU A 78 -5.43 2.40 -13.48
CA LEU A 78 -4.69 3.14 -12.44
C LEU A 78 -3.49 3.90 -13.03
N GLY A 79 -2.79 3.33 -14.01
CA GLY A 79 -1.56 3.92 -14.56
C GLY A 79 -0.38 3.71 -13.62
N GLU A 80 0.45 4.74 -13.44
CA GLU A 80 1.56 4.68 -12.48
C GLU A 80 1.04 4.58 -11.03
N LEU A 81 1.65 3.68 -10.25
CA LEU A 81 1.29 3.46 -8.86
C LEU A 81 1.77 4.62 -7.98
N SER A 82 0.87 5.15 -7.15
CA SER A 82 1.25 6.10 -6.11
C SER A 82 2.05 5.45 -4.99
N GLU A 83 2.59 6.25 -4.07
CA GLU A 83 3.24 5.72 -2.86
C GLU A 83 2.26 4.91 -2.02
N MET A 84 1.01 5.37 -1.89
CA MET A 84 -0.03 4.65 -1.16
C MET A 84 -0.34 3.29 -1.81
N ALA A 85 -0.45 3.24 -3.14
CA ALA A 85 -0.70 1.99 -3.86
C ALA A 85 0.47 1.01 -3.70
N LYS A 86 1.70 1.51 -3.73
CA LYS A 86 2.92 0.72 -3.50
C LYS A 86 3.02 0.19 -2.08
N ILE A 87 2.70 1.02 -1.07
CA ILE A 87 2.56 0.58 0.33
C ILE A 87 1.51 -0.51 0.45
N ARG A 88 0.34 -0.34 -0.17
CA ARG A 88 -0.70 -1.38 -0.18
C ARG A 88 -0.20 -2.70 -0.77
N ASN A 89 0.57 -2.67 -1.86
CA ASN A 89 1.18 -3.86 -2.44
C ASN A 89 2.17 -4.52 -1.46
N LEU A 90 3.04 -3.75 -0.81
CA LEU A 90 3.95 -4.29 0.21
C LEU A 90 3.18 -4.93 1.37
N HIS A 91 2.09 -4.32 1.85
CA HIS A 91 1.23 -4.90 2.87
C HIS A 91 0.64 -6.25 2.41
N TRP A 92 0.08 -6.27 1.20
CA TRP A 92 -0.54 -7.46 0.64
C TRP A 92 0.44 -8.63 0.53
N TRP A 93 1.63 -8.38 -0.03
CA TRP A 93 2.64 -9.42 -0.23
C TRP A 93 3.41 -9.82 1.03
N THR A 94 3.14 -9.18 2.17
CA THR A 94 3.76 -9.51 3.46
C THR A 94 2.72 -9.92 4.49
N VAL A 95 2.02 -8.94 5.04
CA VAL A 95 1.08 -9.11 6.15
C VAL A 95 -0.08 -10.02 5.79
N GLU A 96 -0.59 -9.96 4.55
CA GLU A 96 -1.74 -10.77 4.11
C GLU A 96 -1.34 -12.10 3.46
N TYR A 97 -0.42 -12.06 2.49
CA TYR A 97 -0.04 -13.19 1.64
C TYR A 97 1.48 -13.45 1.66
N GLY A 98 2.15 -13.17 2.78
CA GLY A 98 3.59 -13.38 2.92
C GLY A 98 3.99 -14.81 3.31
N LEU A 99 5.16 -15.22 2.80
CA LEU A 99 5.86 -16.44 3.18
C LEU A 99 7.22 -16.10 3.82
N ILE A 100 7.72 -16.95 4.71
CA ILE A 100 8.98 -16.78 5.44
C ILE A 100 9.87 -18.03 5.34
N GLY A 101 11.18 -17.86 5.24
CA GLY A 101 12.16 -18.94 5.13
C GLY A 101 12.90 -18.93 3.79
N THR A 102 13.19 -20.11 3.24
CA THR A 102 13.86 -20.23 1.92
C THR A 102 12.84 -20.43 0.81
N LEU A 103 13.25 -20.24 -0.45
CA LEU A 103 12.37 -20.45 -1.60
C LEU A 103 11.94 -21.92 -1.74
N GLU A 104 12.81 -22.83 -1.31
CA GLU A 104 12.61 -24.29 -1.40
C GLU A 104 11.74 -24.80 -0.25
N ASN A 105 11.82 -24.16 0.93
CA ASN A 105 11.05 -24.55 2.11
C ASN A 105 10.41 -23.34 2.81
N PRO A 106 9.47 -22.66 2.15
CA PRO A 106 8.78 -21.51 2.72
C PRO A 106 7.74 -21.96 3.75
N LYS A 107 7.57 -21.15 4.79
CA LYS A 107 6.49 -21.25 5.78
C LYS A 107 5.53 -20.10 5.61
N ILE A 108 4.29 -20.29 6.03
CA ILE A 108 3.24 -19.28 5.93
C ILE A 108 3.28 -18.38 7.16
N TYR A 109 3.20 -17.07 6.95
CA TYR A 109 2.95 -16.10 8.01
C TYR A 109 1.89 -15.05 7.62
N GLY A 110 1.55 -14.91 6.34
CA GLY A 110 0.48 -14.00 5.93
C GLY A 110 -0.88 -14.40 6.53
N ALA A 111 -1.60 -13.43 7.09
CA ALA A 111 -2.88 -13.64 7.77
C ALA A 111 -3.98 -14.19 6.84
N GLY A 112 -4.04 -13.69 5.60
CA GLY A 112 -4.94 -14.18 4.55
C GLY A 112 -4.72 -15.67 4.28
N LEU A 113 -3.46 -16.09 4.16
CA LEU A 113 -3.12 -17.50 3.99
C LEU A 113 -3.47 -18.33 5.23
N LEU A 114 -3.10 -17.90 6.44
CA LEU A 114 -3.33 -18.64 7.69
C LEU A 114 -4.81 -18.83 8.01
N SER A 115 -5.64 -17.86 7.66
CA SER A 115 -7.10 -17.91 7.88
C SER A 115 -7.86 -18.75 6.85
N SER A 116 -7.21 -19.15 5.74
CA SER A 116 -7.83 -19.84 4.61
C SER A 116 -7.14 -21.17 4.33
N ILE A 117 -7.77 -22.29 4.76
CA ILE A 117 -7.21 -23.64 4.58
C ILE A 117 -6.94 -23.96 3.11
N GLY A 118 -7.83 -23.53 2.21
CA GLY A 118 -7.70 -23.75 0.77
C GLY A 118 -6.49 -23.02 0.18
N GLU A 119 -6.36 -21.72 0.49
CA GLU A 119 -5.24 -20.91 0.00
C GLU A 119 -3.91 -21.31 0.65
N SER A 120 -3.92 -21.69 1.93
CA SER A 120 -2.75 -22.26 2.63
C SER A 120 -2.19 -23.50 1.95
N LYS A 121 -3.05 -24.39 1.42
CA LYS A 121 -2.59 -25.57 0.69
C LYS A 121 -2.12 -25.20 -0.71
N TRP A 122 -2.88 -24.35 -1.40
CA TRP A 122 -2.59 -23.90 -2.76
C TRP A 122 -1.24 -23.17 -2.83
N CYS A 123 -0.93 -22.28 -1.88
CA CYS A 123 0.26 -21.44 -1.93
C CYS A 123 1.58 -22.23 -1.90
N LEU A 124 1.57 -23.43 -1.33
CA LEU A 124 2.73 -24.31 -1.22
C LEU A 124 2.92 -25.24 -2.43
N GLN A 125 1.98 -25.30 -3.38
CA GLN A 125 2.11 -26.12 -4.58
C GLN A 125 3.16 -25.56 -5.55
N GLU A 126 3.78 -26.41 -6.37
CA GLU A 126 4.88 -26.01 -7.27
C GLU A 126 4.46 -24.99 -8.34
N GLU A 127 3.18 -24.99 -8.72
CA GLU A 127 2.59 -24.11 -9.72
C GLU A 127 2.60 -22.64 -9.29
N VAL A 128 2.57 -22.36 -7.98
CA VAL A 128 2.61 -21.00 -7.45
C VAL A 128 4.07 -20.55 -7.41
N LYS A 129 4.40 -19.47 -8.12
CA LYS A 129 5.78 -18.96 -8.19
C LYS A 129 6.21 -18.32 -6.87
N LYS A 130 7.31 -18.79 -6.29
CA LYS A 130 7.94 -18.19 -5.10
C LYS A 130 9.04 -17.24 -5.54
N ARG A 131 9.02 -16.00 -5.07
CA ARG A 131 10.06 -14.99 -5.32
C ARG A 131 10.63 -14.49 -4.01
N LEU A 132 11.88 -14.03 -4.01
CA LEU A 132 12.43 -13.37 -2.82
C LEU A 132 11.71 -12.03 -2.61
N TYR A 133 11.39 -11.74 -1.35
CA TYR A 133 10.81 -10.46 -0.97
C TYR A 133 11.87 -9.37 -1.03
N THR A 134 11.68 -8.45 -1.97
CA THR A 134 12.50 -7.25 -2.18
C THR A 134 11.59 -6.04 -2.38
N ILE A 135 12.20 -4.86 -2.50
CA ILE A 135 11.46 -3.61 -2.81
C ILE A 135 10.62 -3.68 -4.09
N GLU A 136 10.94 -4.58 -5.03
CA GLU A 136 10.16 -4.78 -6.26
C GLU A 136 8.73 -5.24 -6.00
N ALA A 137 8.46 -5.87 -4.85
CA ALA A 137 7.12 -6.25 -4.45
C ALA A 137 6.16 -5.04 -4.37
N ALA A 138 6.69 -3.83 -4.16
CA ALA A 138 5.92 -2.59 -4.19
C ALA A 138 5.26 -2.33 -5.56
N GLU A 139 5.87 -2.79 -6.65
CA GLU A 139 5.41 -2.57 -8.03
C GLU A 139 4.47 -3.67 -8.53
N VAL A 140 4.28 -4.73 -7.75
CA VAL A 140 3.45 -5.87 -8.14
C VAL A 140 2.02 -5.69 -7.65
N SER A 141 1.11 -5.40 -8.57
CA SER A 141 -0.33 -5.37 -8.30
C SER A 141 -0.91 -6.77 -8.08
N PHE A 142 -2.04 -6.85 -7.38
CA PHE A 142 -2.73 -8.10 -7.04
C PHE A 142 -4.23 -8.06 -7.37
N ASP A 143 -4.80 -9.24 -7.55
CA ASP A 143 -6.24 -9.46 -7.73
C ASP A 143 -6.79 -10.20 -6.50
N ILE A 144 -7.67 -9.55 -5.75
CA ILE A 144 -8.28 -10.09 -4.53
C ILE A 144 -9.32 -11.18 -4.80
N THR A 145 -9.74 -11.34 -6.07
CA THR A 145 -10.85 -12.24 -6.45
C THR A 145 -10.40 -13.62 -6.89
N LYS A 146 -9.08 -13.83 -7.03
CA LYS A 146 -8.49 -15.06 -7.55
C LYS A 146 -7.37 -15.56 -6.64
N PRO A 147 -7.07 -16.87 -6.69
CA PRO A 147 -5.87 -17.40 -6.05
C PRO A 147 -4.62 -16.69 -6.57
N GLN A 148 -3.68 -16.40 -5.67
CA GLN A 148 -2.49 -15.63 -6.02
C GLN A 148 -1.54 -16.51 -6.88
N PRO A 149 -1.15 -16.07 -8.10
CA PRO A 149 -0.30 -16.85 -9.01
C PRO A 149 1.17 -16.85 -8.59
N GLN A 150 1.55 -15.92 -7.71
CA GLN A 150 2.89 -15.77 -7.18
C GLN A 150 2.83 -15.22 -5.76
N LEU A 151 3.86 -15.52 -4.98
CA LEU A 151 4.02 -15.05 -3.60
C LEU A 151 5.47 -14.69 -3.33
N PHE A 152 5.67 -13.90 -2.28
CA PHE A 152 6.99 -13.43 -1.87
C PHE A 152 7.43 -14.11 -0.58
N VAL A 153 8.69 -14.55 -0.56
CA VAL A 153 9.35 -15.22 0.56
C VAL A 153 10.38 -14.27 1.16
N THR A 154 10.20 -13.88 2.40
CA THR A 154 11.21 -13.16 3.19
C THR A 154 12.08 -14.17 3.95
N PRO A 155 13.42 -14.00 4.04
CA PRO A 155 14.25 -14.90 4.84
C PRO A 155 13.89 -14.84 6.33
N ASP A 156 13.64 -13.64 6.85
CA ASP A 156 13.30 -13.35 8.24
C ASP A 156 12.46 -12.05 8.35
N PHE A 157 12.04 -11.69 9.57
CA PHE A 157 11.30 -10.45 9.82
C PHE A 157 12.18 -9.21 9.76
N ALA A 158 13.48 -9.32 10.04
CA ALA A 158 14.42 -8.21 9.89
C ALA A 158 14.49 -7.72 8.43
N ASN A 159 14.41 -8.63 7.45
CA ASN A 159 14.36 -8.29 6.03
C ASN A 159 13.07 -7.53 5.66
N LEU A 160 11.93 -7.76 6.34
CA LEU A 160 10.72 -6.96 6.12
C LEU A 160 10.96 -5.48 6.44
N SER A 161 11.55 -5.23 7.61
CA SER A 161 11.93 -3.89 8.04
C SER A 161 12.96 -3.25 7.11
N LEU A 162 13.95 -4.03 6.64
CA LEU A 162 14.95 -3.55 5.68
C LEU A 162 14.30 -3.07 4.38
N VAL A 163 13.44 -3.89 3.77
CA VAL A 163 12.76 -3.56 2.50
C VAL A 163 11.83 -2.36 2.69
N LEU A 164 11.10 -2.31 3.81
CA LEU A 164 10.24 -1.17 4.14
C LEU A 164 11.04 0.13 4.27
N GLU A 165 12.21 0.11 4.91
CA GLU A 165 13.08 1.27 5.03
C GLU A 165 13.71 1.67 3.69
N GLN A 166 14.08 0.70 2.84
CA GLN A 166 14.51 0.96 1.47
C GLN A 166 13.41 1.65 0.66
N PHE A 167 12.15 1.23 0.83
CA PHE A 167 11.00 1.87 0.20
C PHE A 167 10.79 3.29 0.75
N ALA A 168 10.80 3.45 2.07
CA ALA A 168 10.61 4.74 2.72
C ALA A 168 11.65 5.79 2.31
N ASN A 169 12.89 5.38 2.07
CA ASN A 169 13.94 6.27 1.54
C ASN A 169 13.65 6.81 0.13
N LYS A 170 12.74 6.18 -0.63
CA LYS A 170 12.29 6.67 -1.95
C LYS A 170 11.01 7.52 -1.87
N MET A 171 10.36 7.59 -0.71
CA MET A 171 9.11 8.34 -0.54
C MET A 171 9.38 9.84 -0.47
N GLY A 172 8.42 10.63 -0.97
CA GLY A 172 8.49 12.09 -1.01
C GLY A 172 8.68 12.71 0.37
N VAL A 173 8.19 12.07 1.43
CA VAL A 173 8.40 12.51 2.82
C VAL A 173 9.87 12.49 3.26
N ARG A 174 10.72 11.66 2.64
CA ARG A 174 12.16 11.59 2.93
C ARG A 174 13.02 12.22 1.84
N SER A 175 12.67 12.01 0.57
CA SER A 175 13.44 12.54 -0.55
C SER A 175 13.14 14.02 -0.83
N GLY A 176 11.94 14.49 -0.52
CA GLY A 176 11.51 15.86 -0.76
C GLY A 176 11.69 16.30 -2.22
N GLY A 177 12.04 17.58 -2.41
CA GLY A 177 12.41 18.13 -3.71
C GLY A 177 11.27 18.15 -4.73
N TYR A 178 11.65 18.27 -6.01
CA TYR A 178 10.71 18.37 -7.13
C TYR A 178 9.76 17.17 -7.22
N GLU A 179 10.30 15.95 -7.14
CA GLU A 179 9.50 14.71 -7.26
C GLU A 179 8.46 14.59 -6.13
N GLY A 180 8.82 14.94 -4.88
CA GLY A 180 7.89 14.95 -3.76
C GLY A 180 6.74 15.94 -3.97
N ILE A 181 7.05 17.16 -4.45
CA ILE A 181 6.04 18.19 -4.71
C ILE A 181 5.17 17.82 -5.91
N LYS A 182 5.74 17.20 -6.96
CA LYS A 182 4.99 16.72 -8.12
C LYS A 182 3.97 15.67 -7.71
N LYS A 183 4.36 14.70 -6.88
CA LYS A 183 3.41 13.72 -6.28
C LYS A 183 2.29 14.40 -5.51
N LEU A 184 2.58 15.46 -4.74
CA LEU A 184 1.55 16.24 -4.03
C LEU A 184 0.61 16.97 -5.00
N ILE A 185 1.12 17.53 -6.10
CA ILE A 185 0.28 18.17 -7.13
C ILE A 185 -0.64 17.13 -7.78
N ASP A 186 -0.09 15.96 -8.15
CA ASP A 186 -0.84 14.87 -8.77
C ASP A 186 -1.89 14.26 -7.83
N SER A 187 -1.66 14.33 -6.50
CA SER A 187 -2.63 13.88 -5.49
C SER A 187 -3.95 14.66 -5.55
N LYS A 188 -3.91 15.95 -5.92
CA LYS A 188 -5.02 16.92 -5.83
C LYS A 188 -5.65 17.04 -4.43
N ASN A 189 -4.97 16.52 -3.41
CA ASN A 189 -5.43 16.49 -2.03
C ASN A 189 -4.67 17.53 -1.19
N LEU A 190 -5.12 17.71 0.05
CA LEU A 190 -4.41 18.50 1.03
C LEU A 190 -3.06 17.83 1.33
N GLY A 191 -1.97 18.53 1.04
CA GLY A 191 -0.61 18.11 1.36
C GLY A 191 0.04 19.07 2.33
N THR A 192 1.18 18.66 2.90
CA THR A 192 2.08 19.56 3.63
C THR A 192 3.49 19.37 3.11
N ILE A 193 4.19 20.49 2.90
CA ILE A 193 5.64 20.49 2.67
C ILE A 193 6.32 21.22 3.83
N GLU A 194 7.58 20.87 4.07
CA GLU A 194 8.45 21.56 5.04
C GLU A 194 9.64 22.15 4.28
N LEU A 195 9.87 23.45 4.46
CA LEU A 195 11.02 24.14 3.89
C LEU A 195 12.26 23.90 4.76
N SER A 196 13.45 24.13 4.20
CA SER A 196 14.71 24.04 4.95
C SER A 196 14.79 25.00 6.14
N THR A 197 13.95 26.04 6.18
CA THR A 197 13.80 26.96 7.30
C THR A 197 12.97 26.41 8.46
N GLY A 198 12.31 25.25 8.30
CA GLY A 198 11.35 24.68 9.26
C GLY A 198 9.91 25.16 9.07
N ILE A 199 9.67 26.12 8.16
CA ILE A 199 8.31 26.57 7.83
C ILE A 199 7.56 25.44 7.12
N GLN A 200 6.37 25.14 7.62
CA GLN A 200 5.45 24.17 7.03
C GLN A 200 4.34 24.90 6.27
N ILE A 201 4.05 24.40 5.07
CA ILE A 201 3.02 24.96 4.19
C ILE A 201 2.03 23.84 3.89
N SER A 202 0.79 24.02 4.30
CA SER A 202 -0.29 23.06 4.06
C SER A 202 -1.34 23.65 3.14
N GLY A 203 -1.67 22.92 2.08
CA GLY A 203 -2.62 23.36 1.06
C GLY A 203 -2.77 22.33 -0.06
N VAL A 204 -3.59 22.67 -1.06
CA VAL A 204 -3.69 21.88 -2.29
C VAL A 204 -2.70 22.47 -3.31
N PHE A 205 -1.63 21.73 -3.59
CA PHE A 205 -0.58 22.19 -4.50
C PHE A 205 -1.00 22.05 -5.95
N THR A 206 -0.71 23.05 -6.78
CA THR A 206 -1.15 23.08 -8.19
C THR A 206 -0.03 23.34 -9.17
N ASN A 207 1.10 23.90 -8.72
CA ASN A 207 2.21 24.22 -9.62
C ASN A 207 3.55 24.22 -8.86
N ILE A 208 4.61 23.91 -9.60
CA ILE A 208 5.99 23.99 -9.15
C ILE A 208 6.87 24.49 -10.30
N ILE A 209 7.79 25.39 -10.00
CA ILE A 209 8.86 25.81 -10.92
C ILE A 209 10.19 25.45 -10.25
N SER A 210 11.09 24.84 -11.02
CA SER A 210 12.42 24.44 -10.54
C SER A 210 13.52 25.00 -11.43
N ASP A 211 14.75 25.01 -10.91
CA ASP A 211 15.95 25.30 -11.69
C ASP A 211 16.35 24.12 -12.60
N GLU A 212 17.48 24.27 -13.31
CA GLU A 212 18.05 23.24 -14.19
C GLU A 212 18.49 21.97 -13.45
N HIS A 213 18.57 22.01 -12.12
CA HIS A 213 18.95 20.90 -11.24
C HIS A 213 17.77 20.30 -10.47
N ASN A 214 16.51 20.64 -10.83
CA ASN A 214 15.29 20.23 -10.14
C ASN A 214 15.17 20.70 -8.69
N HIS A 215 15.82 21.81 -8.31
CA HIS A 215 15.55 22.46 -7.04
C HIS A 215 14.28 23.32 -7.14
N PRO A 216 13.27 23.10 -6.28
CA PRO A 216 12.05 23.91 -6.27
C PRO A 216 12.36 25.39 -5.95
N LEU A 217 12.06 26.29 -6.88
CA LEU A 217 12.20 27.74 -6.72
C LEU A 217 10.86 28.40 -6.36
N TYR A 218 9.77 27.82 -6.83
CA TYR A 218 8.42 28.33 -6.62
C TYR A 218 7.43 27.17 -6.49
N ILE A 219 6.45 27.37 -5.63
CA ILE A 219 5.32 26.48 -5.40
C ILE A 219 4.04 27.30 -5.39
N GLN A 220 2.96 26.71 -5.86
CA GLN A 220 1.64 27.32 -5.84
C GLN A 220 0.65 26.40 -5.16
N THR A 221 -0.15 26.97 -4.27
CA THR A 221 -1.34 26.33 -3.71
C THR A 221 -2.61 26.99 -4.23
N LYS A 222 -3.73 26.26 -4.20
CA LYS A 222 -5.06 26.77 -4.54
C LYS A 222 -5.97 26.74 -3.30
N GLY A 223 -6.65 27.86 -3.04
CA GLY A 223 -7.60 27.99 -1.95
C GLY A 223 -6.93 28.29 -0.59
N PRO A 224 -7.62 28.01 0.53
CA PRO A 224 -7.06 28.22 1.87
C PRO A 224 -5.72 27.50 2.02
N THR A 225 -4.71 28.23 2.47
CA THR A 225 -3.36 27.73 2.70
C THR A 225 -2.95 28.11 4.12
N ALA A 226 -2.47 27.13 4.88
CA ALA A 226 -1.98 27.33 6.23
C ALA A 226 -0.45 27.38 6.24
N LEU A 227 0.08 28.27 7.06
CA LEU A 227 1.50 28.34 7.38
C LEU A 227 1.67 27.99 8.86
N ALA A 228 2.62 27.12 9.15
CA ALA A 228 3.00 26.78 10.51
C ALA A 228 4.52 26.81 10.63
N ASN A 229 5.01 26.89 11.86
CA ASN A 229 6.41 26.70 12.18
C ASN A 229 6.51 25.61 13.24
N ARG A 230 7.57 24.81 13.16
CA ARG A 230 7.82 23.70 14.07
C ARG A 230 8.36 24.16 15.42
#